data_AF-A0A7C2P432-F1
#
_entry.id   AF-A0A7C2P432-F1
#
_cell.length_a   1.000
_cell.length_b   1.000
_cell.length_c   1.000
_cell.angle_alpha   90.00
_cell.angle_beta   90.00
_cell.angle_gamma   90.00
#
_symmetry.space_group_name_H-M   'P 1'
#
loop_
_entity.id
_entity.type
_entity.pdbx_description
1 polymer ?
#
loop_
_entity_poly.entity_id
_entity_poly.type
_entity_poly.pdbx_seq_one_letter_code
_entity_poly.pdbx_strand_id
1 'polypeptide(L)' 'MQVIFDPDIPEDLKEDILKAIEEEKIELCKECGSNVIYVAMIDNTLDVKCYECGASFFEIELSEE' A
#
# COMPACT_ATOMS: atom_id res chain seq x y z
N MET A 1 3.03 -10.43 6.66
CA MET A 1 1.98 -9.45 6.33
C MET A 1 1.39 -9.84 4.98
N GLN A 2 0.09 -9.67 4.77
CA GLN A 2 -0.56 -9.94 3.48
C GLN A 2 -0.79 -8.60 2.76
N VAL A 3 -0.36 -8.49 1.50
CA VAL A 3 -0.57 -7.28 0.68
C VAL A 3 -1.56 -7.62 -0.44
N ILE A 4 -2.60 -6.80 -0.56
CA ILE A 4 -3.61 -6.87 -1.62
C ILE A 4 -3.46 -5.61 -2.46
N PHE A 5 -3.43 -5.78 -3.77
CA PHE A 5 -3.35 -4.68 -4.73
C PHE A 5 -4.71 -4.44 -5.35
N ASP A 6 -5.02 -3.18 -5.57
CA ASP A 6 -6.13 -2.79 -6.43
C ASP A 6 -5.95 -3.39 -7.84
N PRO A 7 -7.03 -3.92 -8.47
CA PRO A 7 -6.95 -4.48 -9.81
C PRO A 7 -6.43 -3.51 -10.88
N ASP A 8 -6.54 -2.19 -10.65
CA ASP A 8 -6.06 -1.17 -11.57
C ASP A 8 -4.53 -0.95 -11.49
N ILE A 9 -3.84 -1.49 -10.47
CA ILE A 9 -2.39 -1.34 -10.32
C ILE A 9 -1.63 -2.23 -11.32
N PRO A 10 -0.79 -1.65 -12.21
CA PRO A 10 0.02 -2.42 -13.15
C PRO A 10 1.06 -3.28 -12.42
N GLU A 11 1.35 -4.46 -12.99
CA GLU A 11 2.25 -5.44 -12.35
C GLU A 11 3.67 -4.93 -12.14
N ASP A 12 4.15 -4.05 -13.02
CA ASP A 12 5.49 -3.45 -12.95
C ASP A 12 5.70 -2.63 -11.67
N LEU A 13 4.65 -1.97 -11.17
CA LEU A 13 4.70 -1.18 -9.94
C LEU A 13 4.63 -2.04 -8.68
N LYS A 14 4.12 -3.28 -8.76
CA LYS A 14 3.89 -4.12 -7.57
C LYS A 14 5.19 -4.44 -6.86
N GLU A 15 6.27 -4.71 -7.59
CA GLU A 15 7.58 -4.99 -6.98
C GLU A 15 8.14 -3.78 -6.21
N ASP A 16 8.04 -2.58 -6.76
CA ASP A 16 8.49 -1.34 -6.11
C ASP A 16 7.66 -1.03 -4.86
N ILE A 17 6.34 -1.22 -4.92
CA ILE A 17 5.46 -1.03 -3.77
C ILE A 17 5.80 -2.03 -2.65
N LEU A 18 6.04 -3.30 -2.99
CA LEU A 18 6.42 -4.32 -2.00
C LEU A 18 7.72 -3.96 -1.30
N LYS A 19 8.72 -3.45 -2.04
CA LYS A 19 9.97 -2.95 -1.45
C LYS A 19 9.72 -1.79 -0.50
N ALA A 20 8.93 -0.79 -0.92
CA ALA A 20 8.59 0.36 -0.07
C ALA A 20 7.91 -0.07 1.24
N ILE A 21 6.98 -1.03 1.17
CA ILE A 21 6.31 -1.59 2.36
C ILE A 21 7.31 -2.31 3.29
N GLU A 22 8.26 -3.04 2.73
CA GLU A 22 9.29 -3.75 3.50
C GLU A 22 10.27 -2.76 4.16
N GLU A 23 10.66 -1.69 3.46
CA GLU A 23 11.55 -0.64 3.96
C GLU A 23 10.92 0.16 5.11
N GLU A 24 9.63 0.45 5.03
CA GLU A 24 8.85 1.11 6.09
C GLU A 24 8.65 0.20 7.33
N LYS A 25 9.01 -1.08 7.24
CA LYS A 25 8.91 -2.08 8.33
C LYS A 25 7.53 -2.12 8.96
N ILE A 26 6.49 -2.10 8.12
CA ILE A 26 5.12 -2.22 8.61
C ILE A 26 4.91 -3.66 9.09
N GLU A 27 4.73 -3.83 10.41
CA GLU A 27 4.47 -5.14 11.01
C GLU A 27 2.97 -5.41 11.13
N LEU A 28 2.23 -4.45 11.70
CA LEU A 28 0.79 -4.49 11.97
C LEU A 28 0.21 -3.07 11.89
N CYS A 29 -1.08 -2.97 11.57
CA CYS A 29 -1.81 -1.71 11.70
C CYS A 29 -1.83 -1.25 13.16
N LYS A 30 -1.38 -0.02 13.42
CA LYS A 30 -1.38 0.55 14.78
C LYS A 30 -2.78 0.85 15.32
N GLU A 31 -3.75 1.05 14.42
CA GLU A 31 -5.12 1.40 14.79
C GLU A 31 -5.96 0.16 15.15
N CYS A 32 -5.87 -0.91 14.36
CA CYS A 32 -6.75 -2.10 14.52
C CYS A 32 -5.99 -3.41 14.77
N GLY A 33 -4.66 -3.44 14.66
CA GLY A 33 -3.84 -4.64 14.83
C GLY A 33 -3.87 -5.62 13.65
N SER A 34 -4.50 -5.27 12.52
CA SER A 34 -4.54 -6.13 11.33
C SER A 34 -3.17 -6.24 10.65
N ASN A 35 -2.91 -7.38 10.03
CA ASN A 35 -1.71 -7.66 9.23
C ASN A 35 -2.00 -7.69 7.72
N VAL A 36 -3.13 -7.11 7.30
CA VAL A 36 -3.56 -7.04 5.90
C VAL A 36 -3.47 -5.59 5.41
N ILE A 37 -2.62 -5.38 4.41
CA ILE A 37 -2.45 -4.11 3.70
C ILE A 37 -3.21 -4.18 2.38
N TYR A 38 -3.86 -3.07 2.05
CA TYR A 38 -4.44 -2.81 0.74
C TYR A 38 -3.74 -1.62 0.11
N VAL A 39 -3.30 -1.77 -1.13
CA VAL A 39 -2.73 -0.69 -1.93
C VAL A 39 -3.81 -0.24 -2.89
N ALA A 40 -4.32 0.98 -2.69
CA ALA A 40 -5.31 1.60 -3.55
C ALA A 40 -4.62 2.50 -4.57
N MET A 41 -5.01 2.41 -5.84
CA MET A 41 -4.63 3.38 -6.86
C MET A 41 -5.70 4.46 -6.93
N ILE A 42 -5.34 5.68 -6.58
CA ILE A 42 -6.24 6.85 -6.59
C ILE A 42 -5.64 7.87 -7.54
N ASP A 43 -6.20 7.94 -8.75
CA ASP A 43 -5.67 8.72 -9.87
C ASP A 43 -4.20 8.37 -10.14
N ASN A 44 -3.28 9.19 -9.65
CA ASN A 44 -1.84 9.05 -9.85
C ASN A 44 -1.07 8.87 -8.53
N THR A 45 -1.77 8.46 -7.48
CA THR A 45 -1.22 8.24 -6.14
C THR A 45 -1.56 6.83 -5.68
N LEU A 46 -0.57 6.12 -5.14
CA LEU A 46 -0.77 4.83 -4.49
C LEU A 46 -0.92 5.06 -2.99
N ASP A 47 -2.10 4.80 -2.46
CA ASP A 47 -2.39 4.87 -1.02
C ASP A 47 -2.22 3.47 -0.42
N VAL A 48 -1.18 3.29 0.39
CA VAL A 48 -0.92 2.06 1.14
C VAL A 48 -1.66 2.17 2.47
N LYS A 49 -2.75 1.42 2.62
CA LYS A 49 -3.63 1.49 3.80
C LYS A 49 -3.96 0.14 4.38
N CYS A 50 -4.51 0.13 5.59
CA CYS A 50 -5.02 -1.09 6.20
C CYS A 50 -6.32 -1.51 5.51
N TYR A 51 -6.39 -2.77 5.10
CA TYR A 51 -7.59 -3.31 4.45
C TYR A 51 -8.81 -3.31 5.38
N GLU A 52 -8.61 -3.54 6.68
CA GLU A 52 -9.70 -3.73 7.66
C GLU A 52 -10.31 -2.40 8.17
N CYS A 53 -9.46 -1.43 8.54
CA CYS A 53 -9.93 -0.18 9.15
C CYS A 53 -9.76 1.06 8.25
N GLY A 54 -9.09 0.92 7.11
CA GLY A 54 -8.84 2.03 6.18
C GLY A 54 -7.77 3.02 6.63
N ALA A 55 -7.08 2.78 7.75
CA ALA A 55 -5.99 3.64 8.20
C ALA A 55 -4.86 3.66 7.16
N SER A 56 -4.55 4.85 6.63
CA SER A 56 -3.43 5.03 5.70
C SER A 56 -2.10 4.90 6.45
N PHE A 57 -1.17 4.15 5.86
CA PHE A 57 0.20 4.04 6.33
C PHE A 57 1.06 5.11 5.68
N PHE A 58 1.03 5.19 4.36
CA PHE A 58 1.73 6.18 3.56
C PHE A 58 1.18 6.22 2.13
N GLU A 59 1.50 7.30 1.43
CA GLU A 59 1.09 7.56 0.05
C GLU A 59 2.34 7.70 -0.84
N ILE A 60 2.28 7.16 -2.06
CA ILE A 60 3.33 7.28 -3.07
C ILE A 60 2.74 8.03 -4.27
N GLU A 61 3.23 9.24 -4.54
CA GLU A 61 2.88 9.97 -5.75
C GLU A 61 3.66 9.42 -6.94
N LEU A 62 2.96 8.91 -7.96
CA LEU A 62 3.55 8.48 -9.22
C LEU A 62 3.80 9.73 -10.06
N SER A 63 4.93 10.41 -9.89
CA SER A 63 5.24 11.56 -10.75
C SER A 63 5.27 11.13 -12.23
N GLU A 64 4.48 11.81 -13.08
CA GLU A 64 4.65 11.76 -14.53
C GLU A 64 5.95 12.50 -14.88
N GLU A 65 6.99 11.76 -15.29
CA GLU A 65 8.22 12.34 -15.83
C GLU A 65 8.00 12.95 -17.22
#